data_AF-A0AA38NJ56-F1
#
_entry.id   AF-A0AA38NJ56-F1
#
_cell.length_a   1.000
_cell.length_b   1.000
_cell.length_c   1.000
_cell.angle_alpha   90.00
_cell.angle_beta   90.00
_cell.angle_gamma   90.00
#
_symmetry.space_group_name_H-M   'P 1'
#
loop_
_entity.id
_entity.type
_entity.pdbx_description
1 polymer ?
#
loop_
_entity_poly.entity_id
_entity_poly.type
_entity_poly.pdbx_seq_one_letter_code
_entity_poly.pdbx_strand_id
1 'polypeptide(L)'
;MIEVHQTERTEAAAQATEFWQWVLNLLDCGGHELMSDEEDLTVLDESNPSRLLMIAAKQVLVVEWHHTYFEKLLTFIDVTTGVEELIFGRTGRPSFRRIRGQKVSSWPPPTGLPKSFFKPIYLTKLNTIEKAALVIHETEFVLRSFEGYLDD
;
A
#
# COMPACT_ATOMS: atom_id res chain seq x y z
N MET A 1 37.96 5.05 -11.60
CA MET A 1 36.63 5.18 -12.24
C MET A 1 35.71 3.98 -11.97
N ILE A 2 36.24 2.80 -11.59
CA ILE A 2 35.43 1.62 -11.22
C ILE A 2 34.91 1.72 -9.76
N GLU A 3 35.71 2.28 -8.84
CA GLU A 3 35.33 2.40 -7.42
C GLU A 3 34.14 3.34 -7.18
N VAL A 4 34.04 4.45 -7.93
CA VAL A 4 32.93 5.42 -7.77
C VAL A 4 31.59 4.76 -8.11
N HIS A 5 31.52 4.00 -9.21
CA HIS A 5 30.31 3.29 -9.59
C HIS A 5 29.96 2.11 -8.67
N GLN A 6 30.95 1.50 -8.00
CA GLN A 6 30.68 0.48 -7.00
C GLN A 6 30.12 1.08 -5.71
N THR A 7 30.67 2.21 -5.26
CA THR A 7 30.18 2.93 -4.07
C THR A 7 28.76 3.46 -4.26
N GLU A 8 28.47 4.11 -5.39
CA GLU A 8 27.13 4.61 -5.74
C GLU A 8 26.09 3.47 -5.76
N ARG A 9 26.46 2.31 -6.31
CA ARG A 9 25.60 1.13 -6.35
C ARG A 9 25.35 0.52 -4.97
N THR A 10 26.34 0.53 -4.08
CA THR A 10 26.18 0.02 -2.70
C THR A 10 25.33 0.94 -1.84
N GLU A 11 25.45 2.25 -2.01
CA GLU A 11 24.62 3.24 -1.31
C GLU A 11 23.16 3.15 -1.75
N ALA A 12 22.90 3.03 -3.06
CA ALA A 12 21.55 2.83 -3.57
C ALA A 12 20.91 1.54 -3.05
N ALA A 13 21.68 0.44 -2.97
CA ALA A 13 21.18 -0.83 -2.42
C ALA A 13 20.86 -0.74 -0.92
N ALA A 14 21.67 -0.01 -0.15
CA ALA A 14 21.43 0.23 1.27
C ALA A 14 20.16 1.07 1.48
N GLN A 15 19.99 2.15 0.73
CA GLN A 15 18.78 2.99 0.79
C GLN A 15 17.51 2.23 0.43
N ALA A 16 17.56 1.40 -0.62
CA ALA A 16 16.43 0.53 -0.97
C ALA A 16 16.10 -0.47 0.14
N THR A 17 17.12 -1.06 0.77
CA THR A 17 16.94 -1.99 1.89
C THR A 17 16.29 -1.30 3.09
N GLU A 18 16.77 -0.11 3.46
CA GLU A 18 16.19 0.69 4.55
C GLU A 18 14.74 1.09 4.26
N PHE A 19 14.42 1.42 3.00
CA PHE A 19 13.06 1.72 2.60
C PHE A 19 12.13 0.51 2.80
N TRP A 20 12.50 -0.67 2.30
CA TRP A 20 11.68 -1.87 2.45
C TRP A 20 11.56 -2.34 3.90
N GLN A 21 12.62 -2.20 4.70
CA GLN A 21 12.54 -2.43 6.14
C GLN A 21 11.55 -1.49 6.83
N TRP A 22 11.56 -0.20 6.45
CA TRP A 22 10.59 0.76 6.95
C TRP A 22 9.15 0.41 6.52
N VAL A 23 8.94 -0.04 5.27
CA VAL A 23 7.63 -0.52 4.80
C VAL A 23 7.15 -1.71 5.65
N LEU A 24 8.02 -2.69 5.91
CA LEU A 24 7.67 -3.84 6.74
C LEU A 24 7.27 -3.42 8.16
N ASN A 25 8.02 -2.49 8.78
CA ASN A 25 7.68 -1.97 10.11
C ASN A 25 6.34 -1.21 10.11
N LEU A 26 6.04 -0.47 9.03
CA LEU A 26 4.76 0.21 8.86
C LEU A 26 3.60 -0.80 8.78
N LEU A 27 3.77 -1.85 7.98
CA LEU A 27 2.76 -2.91 7.82
C LEU A 27 2.55 -3.69 9.12
N ASP A 28 3.61 -3.95 9.88
CA ASP A 28 3.53 -4.59 11.20
C ASP A 28 2.78 -3.71 12.21
N CYS A 29 3.08 -2.40 12.21
CA CYS A 29 2.41 -1.44 13.08
C CYS A 29 0.91 -1.29 12.77
N GLY A 30 0.53 -1.30 11.49
CA GLY A 30 -0.87 -1.15 11.08
C GLY A 30 -1.66 -2.44 10.96
N GLY A 31 -0.99 -3.58 11.07
CA GLY A 31 -1.60 -4.90 11.04
C GLY A 31 -2.36 -5.21 9.76
N HIS A 32 -3.29 -6.16 9.87
CA HIS A 32 -4.18 -6.52 8.77
C HIS A 32 -5.17 -5.40 8.45
N GLU A 33 -5.42 -4.50 9.39
CA GLU A 33 -6.41 -3.43 9.27
C GLU A 33 -5.97 -2.28 8.35
N LEU A 34 -4.68 -2.18 8.03
CA LEU A 34 -4.19 -1.30 6.96
C LEU A 34 -4.66 -1.76 5.57
N MET A 35 -4.98 -3.03 5.42
CA MET A 35 -5.46 -3.60 4.16
C MET A 35 -6.97 -3.41 4.06
N SER A 36 -7.41 -2.89 2.92
CA SER A 36 -8.85 -2.83 2.63
C SER A 36 -9.42 -4.24 2.44
N ASP A 37 -10.70 -4.38 2.77
CA ASP A 37 -11.53 -5.46 2.23
C ASP A 37 -11.40 -5.55 0.71
N GLU A 38 -11.48 -6.78 0.21
CA GLU A 38 -11.43 -7.10 -1.21
C GLU A 38 -12.68 -7.82 -1.65
N GLU A 39 -13.24 -7.40 -2.79
CA GLU A 39 -14.35 -8.10 -3.43
C GLU A 39 -13.89 -8.82 -4.70
N ASP A 40 -14.45 -9.99 -4.97
CA ASP A 40 -14.22 -10.70 -6.22
C ASP A 40 -14.94 -9.99 -7.38
N LEU A 41 -14.19 -9.64 -8.41
CA LEU A 41 -14.69 -9.09 -9.66
C LEU A 41 -14.28 -9.96 -10.84
N THR A 42 -15.06 -9.85 -11.91
CA THR A 42 -14.61 -10.22 -13.24
C THR A 42 -14.53 -8.94 -14.06
N VAL A 43 -13.35 -8.63 -14.58
CA VAL A 43 -13.12 -7.44 -15.40
C VAL A 43 -12.64 -7.84 -16.78
N LEU A 44 -12.82 -6.93 -17.72
CA LEU A 44 -12.33 -7.11 -19.07
C LEU A 44 -10.84 -6.75 -19.11
N ASP A 45 -10.03 -7.64 -19.67
CA ASP A 45 -8.60 -7.44 -19.84
C ASP A 45 -8.34 -6.55 -21.05
N GLU A 46 -8.01 -5.29 -20.79
CA GLU A 46 -7.70 -4.30 -21.82
C GLU A 46 -6.24 -4.33 -22.27
N SER A 47 -5.40 -5.19 -21.69
CA SER A 47 -3.98 -5.28 -22.05
C SER A 47 -3.75 -5.75 -23.49
N ASN A 48 -4.74 -6.45 -24.09
CA ASN A 48 -4.71 -6.88 -25.48
C ASN A 48 -5.97 -6.42 -26.22
N PRO A 49 -5.90 -5.32 -27.02
CA PRO A 49 -7.06 -4.79 -27.75
C PRO A 49 -7.61 -5.76 -28.82
N SER A 50 -6.86 -6.82 -29.15
CA SER A 50 -7.25 -7.82 -30.15
C SER A 50 -8.05 -8.98 -29.56
N ARG A 51 -8.11 -9.12 -28.23
CA ARG A 51 -8.84 -10.18 -27.53
C ARG A 51 -9.40 -9.63 -26.23
N LEU A 52 -10.72 -9.43 -26.21
CA LEU A 52 -11.46 -9.14 -24.99
C LEU A 52 -11.55 -10.42 -24.16
N LEU A 53 -10.70 -10.56 -23.15
CA LEU A 53 -10.71 -11.67 -22.21
C LEU A 53 -11.32 -11.19 -20.88
N MET A 54 -12.19 -12.00 -20.30
CA MET A 54 -12.69 -11.76 -18.94
C MET A 54 -11.71 -12.39 -17.96
N ILE A 55 -11.13 -11.58 -17.07
CA ILE A 55 -10.20 -12.02 -16.04
C ILE A 55 -10.79 -11.78 -14.65
N ALA A 56 -10.52 -12.70 -13.74
CA ALA A 56 -10.85 -12.51 -12.34
C ALA A 56 -9.88 -11.48 -11.72
N ALA A 57 -10.43 -10.57 -10.92
CA ALA A 57 -9.69 -9.52 -10.24
C ALA A 57 -10.23 -9.32 -8.83
N LYS A 58 -9.42 -8.72 -7.95
CA LYS A 58 -9.82 -8.32 -6.60
C LYS A 58 -10.04 -6.81 -6.59
N GLN A 59 -11.26 -6.35 -6.27
CA GLN A 59 -11.51 -4.94 -6.05
C GLN A 59 -11.06 -4.56 -4.66
N VAL A 60 -10.05 -3.69 -4.58
CA VAL A 60 -9.62 -3.09 -3.33
C VAL A 60 -10.54 -1.89 -3.07
N LEU A 61 -11.25 -1.93 -1.94
CA LEU A 61 -12.12 -0.83 -1.52
C LEU A 61 -11.29 0.33 -0.93
N VAL A 62 -11.91 1.51 -0.86
CA VAL A 62 -11.33 2.69 -0.21
C VAL A 62 -11.69 2.65 1.26
N VAL A 63 -10.71 2.72 2.15
CA VAL A 63 -10.97 2.81 3.58
C VAL A 63 -11.11 4.28 3.97
N GLU A 64 -12.27 4.68 4.52
CA GLU A 64 -12.54 6.10 4.75
C GLU A 64 -11.61 6.72 5.81
N TRP A 65 -11.19 5.91 6.79
CA TRP A 65 -10.43 6.41 7.93
C TRP A 65 -8.93 6.53 7.69
N HIS A 66 -8.32 5.67 6.86
CA HIS A 66 -6.86 5.59 6.74
C HIS A 66 -6.28 6.75 5.92
N HIS A 67 -5.07 7.21 6.23
CA HIS A 67 -4.43 8.33 5.51
C HIS A 67 -4.29 8.03 4.01
N THR A 68 -4.55 9.01 3.13
CA THR A 68 -4.42 8.84 1.65
C THR A 68 -3.01 8.46 1.21
N TYR A 69 -2.03 8.73 2.07
CA TYR A 69 -0.65 8.27 1.90
C TYR A 69 -0.55 6.74 1.72
N PHE A 70 -1.31 5.96 2.51
CA PHE A 70 -1.28 4.50 2.42
C PHE A 70 -1.88 3.99 1.11
N GLU A 71 -2.88 4.68 0.56
CA GLU A 71 -3.43 4.33 -0.76
C GLU A 71 -2.33 4.39 -1.82
N LYS A 72 -1.53 5.47 -1.83
CA LYS A 72 -0.38 5.61 -2.73
C LYS A 72 0.70 4.55 -2.45
N LEU A 73 1.08 4.35 -1.19
CA LEU A 73 2.14 3.43 -0.81
C LEU A 73 1.79 1.97 -1.17
N LEU A 74 0.58 1.53 -0.82
CA LEU A 74 0.14 0.18 -1.13
C LEU A 74 -0.02 -0.05 -2.64
N THR A 75 -0.40 0.99 -3.40
CA THR A 75 -0.40 0.92 -4.86
C THR A 75 1.01 0.74 -5.41
N PHE A 76 1.99 1.47 -4.87
CA PHE A 76 3.39 1.31 -5.23
C PHE A 76 3.89 -0.10 -4.94
N ILE A 77 3.61 -0.63 -3.73
CA ILE A 77 3.97 -2.00 -3.34
C ILE A 77 3.37 -3.02 -4.30
N ASP A 78 2.07 -2.90 -4.62
CA ASP A 78 1.38 -3.80 -5.56
C ASP A 78 2.10 -3.83 -6.92
N VAL A 79 2.50 -2.66 -7.46
CA VAL A 79 3.24 -2.57 -8.72
C VAL A 79 4.63 -3.20 -8.61
N THR A 80 5.36 -2.93 -7.52
CA THR A 80 6.71 -3.49 -7.35
C THR A 80 6.71 -5.02 -7.27
N THR A 81 5.70 -5.63 -6.64
CA THR A 81 5.58 -7.09 -6.62
C THR A 81 5.37 -7.70 -8.01
N GLY A 82 4.87 -6.94 -9.00
CA GLY A 82 4.82 -7.37 -10.39
C GLY A 82 6.19 -7.50 -11.05
N VAL A 83 7.18 -6.72 -10.60
CA VAL A 83 8.57 -6.80 -11.08
C VAL A 83 9.24 -8.09 -10.60
N GLU A 84 8.81 -8.65 -9.46
CA GLU A 84 9.32 -9.94 -9.00
C GLU A 84 9.06 -11.05 -10.02
N GLU A 85 7.98 -11.02 -10.80
CA GLU A 85 7.75 -12.03 -11.86
C GLU A 85 8.81 -11.98 -12.97
N LEU A 86 9.42 -10.81 -13.20
CA LEU A 86 10.51 -10.63 -14.16
C LEU A 86 11.85 -11.14 -13.61
N ILE A 87 12.01 -11.15 -12.28
CA ILE A 87 13.27 -11.49 -11.59
C ILE A 87 13.27 -12.94 -11.10
N PHE A 88 12.14 -13.39 -10.57
CA PHE A 88 11.90 -14.70 -10.01
C PHE A 88 10.85 -15.43 -10.84
N GLY A 89 11.22 -16.55 -11.45
CA GLY A 89 10.27 -17.43 -12.14
C GLY A 89 9.28 -18.01 -11.14
N ARG A 90 8.11 -17.38 -11.00
CA ARG A 90 7.08 -17.81 -10.04
C ARG A 90 6.52 -19.17 -10.47
N THR A 91 6.73 -20.19 -9.62
CA THR A 91 6.06 -21.50 -9.78
C THR A 91 4.78 -21.46 -8.95
N GLY A 92 3.62 -21.26 -9.58
CA GLY A 92 2.34 -21.17 -8.87
C GLY A 92 1.20 -20.56 -9.68
N ARG A 93 0.02 -20.43 -9.06
CA ARG A 93 -1.09 -19.67 -9.66
C ARG A 93 -0.74 -18.18 -9.65
N PRO A 94 -0.99 -17.44 -10.75
CA PRO A 94 -0.79 -15.99 -10.76
C PRO A 94 -1.69 -15.34 -9.71
N SER A 95 -1.17 -14.32 -9.03
CA SER A 95 -1.97 -13.52 -8.11
C SER A 95 -3.08 -12.81 -8.87
N PHE A 96 -4.26 -12.68 -8.25
CA PHE A 96 -5.33 -11.88 -8.84
C PHE A 96 -4.87 -10.43 -8.98
N ARG A 97 -5.18 -9.83 -10.14
CA ARG A 97 -4.98 -8.41 -10.34
C ARG A 97 -5.83 -7.65 -9.32
N ARG A 98 -5.19 -6.75 -8.57
CA ARG A 98 -5.87 -5.86 -7.63
C ARG A 98 -6.28 -4.59 -8.37
N ILE A 99 -7.54 -4.20 -8.25
CA ILE A 99 -8.11 -3.01 -8.89
C ILE A 99 -8.62 -2.11 -7.78
N ARG A 100 -8.01 -0.94 -7.64
CA ARG A 100 -8.42 0.07 -6.65
C ARG A 100 -9.55 0.90 -7.27
N GLY A 101 -10.76 0.76 -6.72
CA GLY A 101 -11.96 1.47 -7.20
C GLY A 101 -12.41 2.58 -6.26
N GLN A 102 -13.52 3.24 -6.56
CA GLN A 102 -14.10 4.30 -5.70
C GLN A 102 -15.04 3.77 -4.61
N LYS A 103 -15.29 2.46 -4.57
CA LYS A 103 -16.21 1.87 -3.60
C LYS A 103 -15.57 1.95 -2.21
N VAL A 104 -16.31 2.53 -1.26
CA VAL A 104 -15.85 2.74 0.11
C VAL A 104 -16.16 1.50 0.95
N SER A 105 -15.18 1.03 1.72
CA SER A 105 -15.37 -0.02 2.71
C SER A 105 -16.04 0.55 3.96
N SER A 106 -16.93 -0.25 4.57
CA SER A 106 -17.53 0.01 5.88
C SER A 106 -16.64 -0.46 7.05
N TRP A 107 -15.40 -0.88 6.78
CA TRP A 107 -14.51 -1.44 7.80
C TRP A 107 -14.18 -0.40 8.88
N PRO A 108 -14.44 -0.70 10.15
CA PRO A 108 -14.18 0.25 11.22
C PRO A 108 -12.67 0.48 11.40
N PRO A 109 -12.25 1.66 11.87
CA PRO A 109 -10.86 1.87 12.26
C PRO A 109 -10.49 0.98 13.45
N PRO A 110 -9.29 0.40 13.45
CA PRO A 110 -8.74 -0.27 14.63
C PRO A 110 -8.38 0.75 15.72
N THR A 111 -8.30 0.25 16.95
CA THR A 111 -7.85 1.01 18.11
C THR A 111 -6.34 0.96 18.26
N GLY A 112 -5.72 1.97 18.86
CA GLY A 112 -4.30 1.91 19.20
C GLY A 112 -3.35 2.26 18.05
N LEU A 113 -3.88 2.77 16.92
CA LEU A 113 -3.03 3.24 15.83
C LEU A 113 -2.47 4.65 16.10
N PRO A 114 -1.28 4.95 15.58
CA PRO A 114 -0.74 6.31 15.56
C PRO A 114 -1.67 7.27 14.82
N LYS A 115 -1.68 8.54 15.22
CA LYS A 115 -2.53 9.56 14.58
C LYS A 115 -2.21 9.73 13.08
N SER A 116 -0.94 9.58 12.68
CA SER A 116 -0.51 9.61 11.28
C SER A 116 -1.19 8.55 10.40
N PHE A 117 -1.78 7.51 10.99
CA PHE A 117 -2.52 6.50 10.25
C PHE A 117 -3.90 6.97 9.77
N PHE A 118 -4.42 8.05 10.37
CA PHE A 118 -5.77 8.53 10.09
C PHE A 118 -5.77 9.73 9.16
N LYS A 119 -6.76 9.78 8.26
CA LYS A 119 -7.10 10.99 7.49
C LYS A 119 -7.42 12.12 8.48
N PRO A 120 -6.80 13.32 8.37
CA PRO A 120 -7.12 14.44 9.23
C PRO A 120 -8.61 14.80 9.21
N ILE A 121 -9.21 14.76 8.00
CA ILE A 121 -10.64 15.03 7.81
C ILE A 121 -11.50 13.99 8.54
N TYR A 122 -11.11 12.71 8.52
CA TYR A 122 -11.83 11.66 9.25
C TYR A 122 -11.85 11.96 10.74
N LEU A 123 -10.70 12.27 11.34
CA LEU A 123 -10.62 12.66 12.75
C LEU A 123 -11.45 13.90 13.07
N THR A 124 -11.57 14.88 12.16
CA THR A 124 -12.41 16.06 12.43
C THR A 124 -13.91 15.74 12.48
N LYS A 125 -14.37 14.73 11.73
CA LYS A 125 -15.77 14.30 11.71
C LYS A 125 -16.20 13.58 13.00
N LEU A 126 -15.26 12.92 13.68
CA LEU A 126 -15.55 12.15 14.88
C LEU A 126 -15.88 13.04 16.08
N ASN A 127 -16.87 12.62 16.86
CA ASN A 127 -17.21 13.22 18.14
C ASN A 127 -16.19 12.83 19.23
N THR A 128 -16.28 13.44 20.41
CA THR A 128 -15.33 13.21 21.52
C THR A 128 -15.32 11.77 22.01
N ILE A 129 -16.48 11.10 22.04
CA ILE A 129 -16.62 9.72 22.50
C ILE A 129 -15.99 8.76 21.49
N GLU A 130 -16.26 8.96 20.20
CA GLU A 130 -15.69 8.19 19.10
C GLU A 130 -14.16 8.33 19.04
N LYS A 131 -13.64 9.54 19.22
CA LYS A 131 -12.19 9.78 19.30
C LYS A 131 -11.54 9.05 20.47
N ALA A 132 -12.19 9.09 21.65
CA ALA A 132 -11.70 8.39 22.82
C ALA A 132 -11.71 6.86 22.60
N ALA A 133 -12.71 6.34 21.89
CA ALA A 133 -12.81 4.92 21.57
C ALA A 133 -11.67 4.41 20.65
N LEU A 134 -11.08 5.28 19.82
CA LEU A 134 -9.94 4.91 18.97
C LEU A 134 -8.65 4.65 19.76
N VAL A 135 -8.52 5.15 21.00
CA VAL A 135 -7.30 5.02 21.82
C VAL A 135 -6.06 5.35 20.97
N ILE A 136 -6.03 6.55 20.38
CA ILE A 136 -4.96 6.95 19.45
C ILE A 136 -3.61 6.88 20.19
N HIS A 137 -2.64 6.18 19.59
CA HIS A 137 -1.33 5.99 20.17
C HIS A 137 -0.58 7.34 20.26
N GLU A 138 0.08 7.59 21.39
CA GLU A 138 0.78 8.87 21.63
C GLU A 138 2.03 9.02 20.74
N THR A 139 2.70 7.90 20.45
CA THR A 139 3.85 7.89 19.56
C THR A 139 3.40 7.94 18.11
N GLU A 140 3.79 9.01 17.41
CA GLU A 140 3.58 9.15 15.97
C GLU A 140 4.49 8.21 15.19
N PHE A 141 3.95 7.65 14.11
CA PHE A 141 4.77 6.94 13.12
C PHE A 141 5.19 7.90 12.02
N VAL A 142 6.50 7.97 11.75
CA VAL A 142 7.06 8.89 10.75
C VAL A 142 6.81 8.34 9.34
N LEU A 143 5.93 9.02 8.61
CA LEU A 143 5.69 8.75 7.19
C LEU A 143 6.86 9.29 6.36
N ARG A 144 7.44 8.45 5.48
CA ARG A 144 8.55 8.85 4.60
C ARG A 144 8.04 9.28 3.23
N SER A 145 8.71 10.22 2.57
CA SER A 145 8.44 10.43 1.14
C SER A 145 9.00 9.25 0.34
N PHE A 146 8.22 8.76 -0.62
CA PHE A 146 8.64 7.72 -1.56
C PHE A 146 8.36 8.10 -3.01
N GLU A 147 7.92 9.33 -3.26
CA GLU A 147 7.57 9.81 -4.61
C GLU A 147 8.82 9.87 -5.52
N GLY A 148 10.02 10.00 -4.95
CA GLY A 148 11.29 9.90 -5.69
C GLY A 148 11.67 8.48 -6.16
N TYR A 149 10.86 7.45 -5.85
CA TYR A 149 11.00 6.10 -6.41
C TYR A 149 10.03 5.84 -7.59
N LEU A 150 9.18 6.81 -7.93
CA LEU A 150 8.16 6.71 -9.00
C LEU A 150 8.57 7.44 -10.30
N ASP A 151 9.69 8.17 -10.30
CA ASP A 151 10.25 8.79 -11.49
C ASP A 151 11.15 7.78 -12.24
N ASP A 152 10.53 7.02 -13.13
CA ASP A 152 11.09 6.52 -14.41
C ASP A 152 9.95 6.07 -15.35
#